data_AF-A0A8J8E2R1-F1
#
_entry.id   AF-A0A8J8E2R1-F1
#
_cell.length_a   1.000
_cell.length_b   1.000
_cell.length_c   1.000
_cell.angle_alpha   90.00
_cell.angle_beta   90.00
_cell.angle_gamma   90.00
#
_symmetry.space_group_name_H-M   'P 1'
#
loop_
_entity.id
_entity.type
_entity.pdbx_description
1 polymer ?
#
loop_
_entity_poly.entity_id
_entity_poly.type
_entity_poly.pdbx_seq_one_letter_code
_entity_poly.pdbx_strand_id
1 'polypeptide(L)'
;ATSISGIAGYLNRDETSLTRQLRELVHYFRLVDYDRAVLGKRSVLYISHPLVAFWFRFVQPNLSMYEFDRERLWKRVKNGMGDYVGKRFDFACRELLLLEELPFKPVSIGRHWGYYREKGVRKVYEID
;
A
#
# COMPACT_ATOMS: atom_id res chain seq x y z
N ALA A 1 -1.68 -3.57 0.06
CA ALA A 1 -0.26 -3.88 0.30
C ALA A 1 -0.12 -5.38 0.52
N THR A 2 1.02 -5.99 0.21
CA THR A 2 1.22 -7.44 0.36
C THR A 2 2.69 -7.75 0.65
N SER A 3 3.00 -8.89 1.26
CA SER A 3 4.40 -9.31 1.49
C SER A 3 5.00 -9.94 0.23
N ILE A 4 6.34 -10.00 0.15
CA ILE A 4 7.04 -10.72 -0.93
C ILE A 4 6.60 -12.18 -0.99
N SER A 5 6.54 -12.82 0.18
CA SER A 5 6.03 -14.19 0.34
C SER A 5 4.61 -14.37 -0.22
N GLY A 6 3.72 -13.39 0.03
CA GLY A 6 2.36 -13.41 -0.52
C GLY A 6 2.33 -13.32 -2.05
N ILE A 7 3.18 -12.49 -2.65
CA ILE A 7 3.30 -12.37 -4.12
C ILE A 7 3.87 -13.67 -4.70
N ALA A 8 4.93 -14.20 -4.08
CA ALA A 8 5.59 -15.43 -4.47
C ALA A 8 4.62 -16.62 -4.48
N GLY A 9 3.86 -16.79 -3.40
CA GLY A 9 2.82 -17.81 -3.30
C GLY A 9 1.73 -17.66 -4.36
N TYR A 10 1.25 -16.44 -4.63
CA TYR A 10 0.25 -16.19 -5.67
C TYR A 10 0.76 -16.50 -7.09
N LEU A 11 2.04 -16.18 -7.36
CA LEU A 11 2.67 -16.44 -8.66
C LEU A 11 3.20 -17.86 -8.81
N ASN A 12 3.12 -18.69 -7.77
CA ASN A 12 3.73 -20.02 -7.70
C ASN A 12 5.23 -19.99 -8.06
N ARG A 13 5.98 -19.08 -7.43
CA ARG A 13 7.42 -18.87 -7.65
C ARG A 13 8.16 -18.72 -6.33
N ASP A 14 9.46 -18.99 -6.35
CA ASP A 14 10.33 -18.72 -5.20
C ASP A 14 10.51 -17.21 -4.96
N GLU A 15 10.58 -16.79 -3.70
CA GLU A 15 10.80 -15.39 -3.32
C GLU A 15 12.10 -14.82 -3.90
N THR A 16 13.15 -15.63 -3.94
CA THR A 16 14.46 -15.26 -4.50
C THR A 16 14.37 -14.91 -5.99
N SER A 17 13.51 -15.63 -6.73
CA SER A 17 13.32 -15.42 -8.18
C SER A 17 12.63 -14.09 -8.52
N LEU A 18 11.93 -13.48 -7.56
CA LEU A 18 11.22 -12.20 -7.68
C LEU A 18 12.03 -11.00 -7.20
N THR A 19 13.16 -11.25 -6.52
CA THR A 19 13.91 -10.20 -5.81
C THR A 19 14.45 -9.14 -6.78
N ARG A 20 14.95 -9.55 -7.95
CA ARG A 20 15.50 -8.64 -8.97
C ARG A 20 14.42 -7.71 -9.53
N GLN A 21 13.27 -8.27 -9.91
CA GLN A 21 12.16 -7.55 -10.52
C GLN A 21 11.53 -6.59 -9.52
N LEU A 22 11.34 -7.02 -8.26
CA LEU A 22 10.84 -6.13 -7.21
C LEU A 22 11.83 -4.99 -6.93
N ARG A 23 13.14 -5.26 -6.94
CA ARG A 23 14.17 -4.23 -6.80
C ARG A 23 14.12 -3.22 -7.94
N GLU A 24 13.93 -3.66 -9.18
CA GLU A 24 13.75 -2.77 -10.33
C GLU A 24 12.47 -1.93 -10.18
N LEU A 25 11.35 -2.54 -9.78
CA LEU A 25 10.08 -1.83 -9.57
C LEU A 25 10.17 -0.77 -8.47
N VAL A 26 10.97 -1.01 -7.43
CA VAL A 26 11.17 -0.09 -6.31
C VAL A 26 12.15 1.02 -6.66
N HIS A 27 13.35 0.68 -7.15
CA HIS A 27 14.43 1.66 -7.28
C HIS A 27 14.53 2.29 -8.67
N TYR A 28 14.31 1.51 -9.73
CA TYR A 28 14.46 2.00 -11.10
C TYR A 28 13.16 2.64 -11.60
N PHE A 29 12.07 1.89 -11.55
CA PHE A 29 10.77 2.38 -12.03
C PHE A 29 10.02 3.23 -11.00
N ARG A 30 10.35 3.10 -9.71
CA ARG A 30 9.70 3.82 -8.60
C ARG A 30 8.16 3.68 -8.62
N LEU A 31 7.69 2.49 -8.98
CA LEU A 31 6.24 2.19 -9.07
C LEU A 31 5.71 1.53 -7.81
N VAL A 32 6.59 0.88 -7.06
CA VAL A 32 6.28 0.12 -5.84
C VAL A 32 7.20 0.62 -4.73
N ASP A 33 6.76 0.54 -3.48
CA ASP A 33 7.58 0.84 -2.33
C ASP A 33 7.22 -0.07 -1.14
N TYR A 34 8.02 -0.03 -0.09
CA TYR A 34 7.81 -0.76 1.16
C TYR A 34 7.22 0.17 2.21
N ASP A 35 6.09 -0.21 2.79
CA ASP A 35 5.60 0.38 4.03
C ASP A 35 6.06 -0.49 5.21
N ARG A 36 6.54 0.14 6.27
CA ARG A 36 7.07 -0.54 7.45
C ARG A 36 6.14 -0.34 8.62
N ALA A 37 5.85 -1.44 9.32
CA ALA A 37 5.20 -1.38 10.61
C ALA A 37 6.09 -0.60 11.60
N VAL A 38 5.51 0.33 12.35
CA VAL A 38 6.19 0.93 13.51
C VAL A 38 6.47 -0.15 14.56
N LEU A 39 5.54 -1.08 14.75
CA LEU A 39 5.67 -2.21 15.65
C LEU A 39 6.11 -3.48 14.89
N GLY A 40 7.42 -3.69 14.79
CA GLY A 40 8.02 -4.94 14.32
C GLY A 40 8.89 -4.82 13.05
N LYS A 41 9.30 -5.96 12.50
CA LYS A 41 10.20 -6.04 11.32
C LYS A 41 9.48 -6.27 9.99
N ARG A 42 8.14 -6.26 9.98
CA ARG A 42 7.39 -6.60 8.77
C ARG A 42 7.27 -5.40 7.86
N SER A 43 7.73 -5.58 6.62
CA SER A 43 7.49 -4.65 5.52
C SER A 43 6.46 -5.25 4.56
N VAL A 44 5.60 -4.39 4.03
CA VAL A 44 4.63 -4.75 2.99
C VAL A 44 4.88 -3.89 1.76
N LEU A 45 4.79 -4.50 0.59
CA LEU A 45 4.88 -3.83 -0.69
C LEU A 45 3.55 -3.19 -1.05
N TYR A 46 3.59 -1.99 -1.58
CA TYR A 46 2.43 -1.29 -2.12
C TYR A 46 2.79 -0.52 -3.39
N ILE A 47 1.82 -0.29 -4.26
CA ILE A 47 2.01 0.53 -5.46
C ILE A 47 2.11 1.99 -5.02
N SER A 48 3.30 2.56 -5.09
CA SER A 48 3.60 3.91 -4.61
C SER A 48 3.26 4.99 -5.63
N HIS A 49 3.25 4.69 -6.94
CA HIS A 49 2.89 5.68 -7.95
C HIS A 49 1.37 5.95 -8.00
N PRO A 50 0.88 7.21 -7.84
CA PRO A 50 -0.55 7.54 -7.77
C PRO A 50 -1.36 7.02 -8.97
N LEU A 51 -0.95 7.36 -10.19
CA LEU A 51 -1.65 6.95 -11.40
C LEU A 51 -1.77 5.42 -11.54
N VAL A 52 -0.67 4.70 -11.30
CA VAL A 52 -0.64 3.23 -11.40
C VAL A 52 -1.51 2.60 -10.32
N ALA A 53 -1.44 3.11 -9.08
CA ALA A 53 -2.30 2.64 -8.00
C ALA A 53 -3.79 2.90 -8.30
N PHE A 54 -4.12 4.05 -8.89
CA PHE A 54 -5.48 4.38 -9.34
C PHE A 54 -5.95 3.40 -10.42
N TRP A 55 -5.11 3.17 -11.44
CA TRP A 55 -5.42 2.26 -12.55
C TRP A 55 -5.73 0.85 -12.06
N PHE A 56 -4.85 0.24 -11.26
CA PHE A 56 -5.05 -1.12 -10.76
C PHE A 56 -6.20 -1.24 -9.76
N ARG A 57 -6.58 -0.14 -9.10
CA ARG A 57 -7.71 -0.15 -8.16
C ARG A 57 -9.06 -0.01 -8.86
N PHE A 58 -9.16 0.90 -9.82
CA PHE A 58 -10.45 1.31 -10.36
C PHE A 58 -10.67 0.88 -11.80
N VAL A 59 -9.66 1.01 -12.65
CA VAL A 59 -9.81 0.84 -14.10
C VAL A 59 -9.60 -0.62 -14.50
N GLN A 60 -8.44 -1.21 -14.16
CA GLN A 60 -8.10 -2.58 -14.58
C GLN A 60 -9.15 -3.63 -14.18
N PRO A 61 -9.73 -3.60 -12.96
CA PRO A 61 -10.77 -4.57 -12.58
C PRO A 61 -12.11 -4.36 -13.28
N ASN A 62 -12.32 -3.19 -13.90
CA ASN A 62 -13.56 -2.79 -14.55
C ASN A 62 -13.33 -2.44 -16.03
N LEU A 63 -12.35 -3.05 -16.70
CA LEU A 63 -11.93 -2.66 -18.05
C LEU A 63 -13.08 -2.74 -19.07
N SER A 64 -13.93 -3.77 -19.00
CA SER A 64 -15.13 -3.85 -19.84
C SER A 64 -16.08 -2.68 -19.58
N MET A 65 -16.27 -2.26 -18.33
CA MET A 65 -17.11 -1.09 -18.01
C MET A 65 -16.45 0.21 -18.49
N TYR A 66 -15.12 0.30 -18.42
CA TYR A 66 -14.38 1.43 -18.99
C TYR A 66 -14.62 1.57 -20.51
N GLU A 67 -14.73 0.46 -21.23
CA GLU A 67 -14.97 0.46 -22.68
C GLU A 67 -16.42 0.80 -23.05
N PHE A 68 -17.39 0.19 -22.36
CA PHE A 68 -18.81 0.24 -22.76
C PHE A 68 -19.68 1.23 -21.96
N ASP A 69 -19.31 1.60 -20.73
CA ASP A 69 -20.12 2.46 -19.84
C ASP A 69 -19.24 3.27 -18.85
N ARG A 70 -18.56 4.28 -19.39
CA ARG A 70 -17.64 5.14 -18.62
C ARG A 70 -18.32 5.92 -17.51
N GLU A 71 -19.59 6.27 -17.67
CA GLU A 71 -20.34 7.00 -16.64
C GLU A 71 -20.59 6.14 -15.40
N ARG A 72 -20.98 4.88 -15.60
CA ARG A 72 -21.16 3.95 -14.49
C ARG A 72 -19.84 3.65 -13.79
N LEU A 73 -18.74 3.52 -14.55
CA LEU A 73 -17.42 3.42 -13.96
C LEU A 73 -17.09 4.66 -13.13
N TRP A 74 -17.32 5.86 -13.67
CA TRP A 74 -17.07 7.11 -12.95
C TRP A 74 -17.84 7.20 -11.63
N LYS A 75 -19.11 6.79 -11.60
CA LYS A 75 -19.89 6.71 -10.35
C LYS A 75 -19.22 5.79 -9.31
N ARG A 76 -18.70 4.64 -9.74
CA ARG A 76 -17.94 3.72 -8.85
C ARG A 76 -16.64 4.35 -8.36
N VAL A 77 -15.89 4.99 -9.25
CA VAL A 77 -14.65 5.71 -8.89
C VAL A 77 -14.95 6.77 -7.85
N LYS A 78 -15.95 7.62 -8.09
CA LYS A 78 -16.35 8.71 -7.19
C LYS A 78 -16.71 8.18 -5.80
N ASN A 79 -17.46 7.08 -5.72
CA ASN A 79 -17.82 6.45 -4.44
C ASN A 79 -16.60 5.90 -3.68
N GLY A 80 -15.59 5.39 -4.38
CA GLY A 80 -14.36 4.88 -3.76
C GLY A 80 -13.25 5.93 -3.57
N MET A 81 -13.46 7.16 -4.06
CA MET A 81 -12.41 8.18 -4.13
C MET A 81 -11.97 8.64 -2.73
N GLY A 82 -12.91 8.77 -1.79
CA GLY A 82 -12.61 9.17 -0.41
C GLY A 82 -11.59 8.24 0.25
N ASP A 83 -11.80 6.93 0.18
CA ASP A 83 -10.85 5.95 0.72
C ASP A 83 -9.50 5.94 -0.03
N TYR A 84 -9.52 6.12 -1.36
CA TYR A 84 -8.30 6.17 -2.14
C TYR A 84 -7.45 7.41 -1.79
N VAL A 85 -8.06 8.58 -1.74
CA VAL A 85 -7.38 9.84 -1.40
C VAL A 85 -6.99 9.86 0.07
N GLY A 86 -7.82 9.37 0.99
CA GLY A 86 -7.49 9.30 2.42
C GLY A 86 -6.21 8.50 2.67
N LYS A 87 -6.06 7.34 2.03
CA LYS A 87 -4.82 6.54 2.11
C LYS A 87 -3.61 7.28 1.55
N ARG A 88 -3.79 8.12 0.52
CA ARG A 88 -2.72 8.95 -0.04
C ARG A 88 -2.38 10.15 0.83
N PHE A 89 -3.38 10.72 1.46
CA PHE A 89 -3.25 11.82 2.39
C PHE A 89 -2.39 11.41 3.59
N ASP A 90 -2.59 10.22 4.15
CA ASP A 90 -1.71 9.66 5.20
C ASP A 90 -0.23 9.62 4.77
N PHE A 91 0.08 9.14 3.57
CA PHE A 91 1.45 9.19 3.05
C PHE A 91 1.99 10.62 2.93
N ALA A 92 1.20 11.55 2.42
CA ALA A 92 1.59 12.96 2.31
C ALA A 92 1.85 13.59 3.69
N CYS A 93 1.00 13.30 4.70
CA CYS A 93 1.21 13.74 6.07
C CYS A 93 2.53 13.22 6.65
N ARG A 94 2.91 11.97 6.36
CA ARG A 94 4.19 11.41 6.82
C ARG A 94 5.38 12.10 6.17
N GLU A 95 5.28 12.41 4.88
CA GLU A 95 6.33 13.18 4.19
C GLU A 95 6.43 14.60 4.77
N LEU A 96 5.29 15.24 5.08
CA LEU A 96 5.28 16.55 5.74
C LEU A 96 5.96 16.50 7.12
N LEU A 97 5.69 15.47 7.94
CA LEU A 97 6.35 15.30 9.24
C LEU A 97 7.88 15.16 9.14
N LEU A 98 8.43 14.76 7.99
CA LEU A 98 9.87 14.70 7.74
C LEU A 98 10.46 16.04 7.30
N LEU A 99 9.63 16.95 6.79
CA LEU A 99 10.04 18.27 6.29
C LEU A 99 9.86 19.38 7.34
N GLU A 100 8.93 19.19 8.29
CA GLU A 100 8.63 20.14 9.35
C GLU A 100 9.67 20.13 10.48
N GLU A 101 9.96 21.30 11.06
CA GLU A 101 10.74 21.42 12.29
C GLU A 101 9.86 21.11 13.50
N LEU A 102 9.71 19.83 13.80
CA LEU A 102 8.98 19.37 14.97
C LEU A 102 9.78 19.62 16.26
N PRO A 103 9.09 19.89 17.41
CA PRO A 103 9.75 20.03 18.70
C PRO A 103 10.37 18.72 19.23
N PHE A 104 10.24 17.63 18.48
CA PHE A 104 10.83 16.33 18.75
C PHE A 104 11.24 15.67 17.43
N LYS A 105 12.20 14.74 17.48
CA LYS A 105 12.56 13.91 16.32
C LYS A 105 11.84 12.56 16.41
N PRO A 106 10.89 12.25 15.51
CA PRO A 106 10.23 10.95 15.53
C PRO A 106 11.25 9.84 15.28
N VAL A 107 11.26 8.83 16.15
CA VAL A 107 12.19 7.69 16.06
C VAL A 107 11.87 6.83 14.82
N SER A 108 10.58 6.70 14.50
CA SER A 108 10.10 6.00 13.32
C SER A 108 8.74 6.53 12.91
N ILE A 109 8.50 6.63 11.61
CA ILE A 109 7.20 6.97 11.03
C ILE A 109 6.76 5.79 10.16
N GLY A 110 5.51 5.37 10.29
CA GLY A 110 4.95 4.25 9.55
C GLY A 110 3.57 3.90 10.05
N ARG A 111 3.01 2.80 9.55
CA ARG A 111 1.71 2.32 10.01
C ARG A 111 1.80 1.66 11.38
N HIS A 112 0.78 1.93 12.19
CA HIS A 112 0.64 1.33 13.50
C HIS A 112 -0.32 0.12 13.46
N TRP A 113 0.20 -1.00 12.95
CA TRP A 113 -0.45 -2.29 13.13
C TRP A 113 0.41 -3.21 14.01
N GLY A 114 -0.26 -4.09 14.73
CA GLY A 114 0.39 -5.01 15.64
C GLY A 114 -0.44 -6.25 15.87
N TYR A 115 -0.01 -7.05 16.84
CA TYR A 115 -0.82 -8.15 17.34
C TYR A 115 -0.78 -8.19 18.85
N TYR A 116 -1.89 -8.56 19.45
CA TYR A 116 -1.99 -8.90 20.86
C TYR A 116 -2.54 -10.31 21.00
N ARG A 117 -2.38 -10.89 22.19
CA ARG A 117 -2.97 -12.19 22.52
C ARG A 117 -4.12 -11.96 23.49
N GLU A 118 -5.28 -12.51 23.14
CA GLU A 118 -6.45 -12.52 24.00
C GLU A 118 -6.93 -13.97 24.12
N LYS A 119 -6.96 -14.50 25.34
CA LYS A 119 -7.31 -15.91 25.62
C LYS A 119 -6.49 -16.91 24.79
N GLY A 120 -5.20 -16.64 24.60
CA GLY A 120 -4.29 -17.49 23.81
C GLY A 120 -4.42 -17.35 22.28
N VAL A 121 -5.44 -16.65 21.78
CA VAL A 121 -5.64 -16.40 20.35
C VAL A 121 -4.92 -15.12 19.94
N ARG A 122 -4.14 -15.19 18.86
CA ARG A 122 -3.47 -14.02 18.28
C ARG A 122 -4.50 -13.18 17.52
N LYS A 123 -4.68 -11.92 17.94
CA LYS A 123 -5.51 -10.92 17.23
C LYS A 123 -4.61 -9.84 16.63
N VAL A 124 -4.88 -9.47 15.39
CA VAL A 124 -4.20 -8.37 14.69
C VAL A 124 -5.05 -7.11 14.85
N TYR A 125 -4.41 -5.97 15.08
CA TYR A 125 -5.07 -4.67 15.09
C TYR A 125 -4.29 -3.70 14.21
N GLU A 126 -5.02 -2.74 13.64
CA GLU A 126 -4.50 -1.58 12.90
C GLU A 126 -5.19 -0.36 13.48
N ILE A 127 -4.43 0.69 13.78
CA ILE A 127 -4.96 1.99 14.16
C ILE A 127 -4.95 2.84 12.89
N ASP A 128 -6.15 3.22 12.43
CA ASP A 128 -6.35 4.20 11.35
C ASP A 128 -6.36 5.64 11.92
#